data_AF-A0A6G2I4H7-F1
#
_entry.id   AF-A0A6G2I4H7-F1
#
_cell.length_a   1.000
_cell.length_b   1.000
_cell.length_c   1.000
_cell.angle_alpha   90.00
_cell.angle_beta   90.00
_cell.angle_gamma   90.00
#
_symmetry.space_group_name_H-M   'P 1'
#
loop_
_entity.id
_entity.type
_entity.pdbx_description
1 polymer ?
#
loop_
_entity_poly.entity_id
_entity_poly.type
_entity_poly.pdbx_seq_one_letter_code
_entity_poly.pdbx_strand_id
1 'polypeptide(L)'
;MHLSPQPYVPLVRHQPPPPDEARPGAAVTVTGPPLPSARGEVSAAVLSALLGGRPHAVSVDGRDPYGDDLQLALYLLYELHYQGFAGVPDEREWDLGLLALRRPLEQRFLQALRADVPPRSDAEQALGALLVEPAGHDGTSVSHHLQRDGELWQLREYAAVRSLYHLKEADPHAWVIPRLRGRAKAAMVAVEFDEFGAGRAEEIHARLFADLMRDLGLETAYGHYLEAAPAEALATVNLMSLFGLHRALRGALVGHFATVEVTSSPASRRLAAALRRLGAGAAAQRFYDEHVEADAVHEQVVRHEVVGGLLDDEPRLEPDIAFGVHATGLLEDRLGAHLLKAWRRQHSALRVPLSGDEGGKDP
;
A
#
# COMPACT_ATOMS: atom_id res chain seq x y z
N MET A 1 -20.03 46.90 -29.46
CA MET A 1 -19.05 46.69 -28.39
C MET A 1 -18.43 45.31 -28.60
N HIS A 2 -17.26 45.28 -29.25
CA HIS A 2 -16.47 44.06 -29.45
C HIS A 2 -15.46 43.95 -28.31
N LEU A 3 -15.46 42.82 -27.60
CA LEU A 3 -14.45 42.47 -26.62
C LEU A 3 -13.32 41.72 -27.35
N SER A 4 -12.12 42.30 -27.34
CA SER A 4 -10.90 41.67 -27.82
C SER A 4 -10.47 40.51 -26.91
N PRO A 5 -9.97 39.39 -27.45
CA PRO A 5 -9.34 38.34 -26.66
C PRO A 5 -7.92 38.76 -26.24
N GLN A 6 -7.59 38.50 -24.97
CA GLN A 6 -6.24 38.68 -24.41
C GLN A 6 -5.26 37.67 -25.03
N PRO A 7 -3.99 38.04 -25.28
CA PRO A 7 -3.00 37.14 -25.87
C PRO A 7 -2.45 36.13 -24.85
N TYR A 8 -2.23 34.91 -25.36
CA TYR A 8 -1.57 33.78 -24.69
C TYR A 8 -0.13 34.14 -24.28
N VAL A 9 0.22 33.90 -23.01
CA VAL A 9 1.58 34.03 -22.47
C VAL A 9 2.24 32.64 -22.49
N PRO A 10 3.33 32.42 -23.24
CA PRO A 10 3.99 31.11 -23.27
C PRO A 10 4.79 30.86 -21.97
N LEU A 11 4.71 29.64 -21.46
CA LEU A 11 5.53 29.13 -20.35
C LEU A 11 7.03 29.27 -20.68
N VAL A 12 7.79 29.79 -19.71
CA VAL A 12 9.24 29.94 -19.77
C VAL A 12 9.89 28.57 -19.96
N ARG A 13 10.68 28.39 -21.03
CA ARG A 13 11.50 27.19 -21.22
C ARG A 13 12.64 27.21 -20.20
N HIS A 14 12.59 26.32 -19.20
CA HIS A 14 13.75 26.01 -18.39
C HIS A 14 14.78 25.25 -19.23
N GLN A 15 15.99 25.80 -19.32
CA GLN A 15 17.13 25.17 -19.97
C GLN A 15 17.80 24.23 -18.95
N PRO A 16 18.07 22.95 -19.28
CA PRO A 16 18.73 22.04 -18.36
C PRO A 16 20.19 22.46 -18.11
N PRO A 17 20.73 22.22 -16.90
CA PRO A 17 22.12 22.51 -16.60
C PRO A 17 23.08 21.64 -17.45
N PRO A 18 24.33 22.09 -17.67
CA PRO A 18 25.31 21.31 -18.43
C PRO A 18 25.71 20.02 -17.69
N PRO A 19 26.09 18.96 -18.43
CA PRO A 19 26.50 17.69 -17.83
C PRO A 19 27.84 17.83 -17.11
N ASP A 20 27.91 17.34 -15.88
CA ASP A 20 29.12 17.30 -15.06
C ASP A 20 30.09 16.21 -15.56
N GLU A 21 31.38 16.52 -15.60
CA GLU A 21 32.42 15.62 -16.10
C GLU A 21 32.58 14.40 -15.17
N ALA A 22 32.46 13.20 -15.74
CA ALA A 22 32.47 11.94 -15.01
C ALA A 22 33.81 11.69 -14.27
N ARG A 23 33.73 11.55 -12.94
CA ARG A 23 34.79 10.95 -12.12
C ARG A 23 34.83 9.43 -12.30
N PRO A 24 35.99 8.80 -12.52
CA PRO A 24 36.07 7.34 -12.61
C PRO A 24 36.09 6.71 -11.22
N GLY A 25 35.22 5.71 -11.01
CA GLY A 25 35.28 4.79 -9.87
C GLY A 25 34.27 5.04 -8.75
N ALA A 26 32.98 5.06 -9.05
CA ALA A 26 31.96 4.79 -8.04
C ALA A 26 31.68 3.27 -8.04
N ALA A 27 31.83 2.64 -6.87
CA ALA A 27 31.34 1.30 -6.63
C ALA A 27 29.88 1.20 -7.10
N VAL A 28 29.50 0.09 -7.73
CA VAL A 28 28.11 -0.21 -8.08
C VAL A 28 27.30 -0.11 -6.80
N THR A 29 26.58 1.00 -6.64
CA THR A 29 25.69 1.22 -5.51
C THR A 29 24.61 0.17 -5.60
N VAL A 30 24.54 -0.66 -4.57
CA VAL A 30 23.45 -1.58 -4.32
C VAL A 30 22.19 -0.71 -4.12
N THR A 31 21.40 -0.53 -5.17
CA THR A 31 20.14 0.21 -5.10
C THR A 31 19.02 -0.74 -4.70
N GLY A 32 18.20 -0.36 -3.72
CA GLY A 32 17.04 -1.13 -3.25
C GLY A 32 17.25 -1.89 -1.92
N PRO A 33 16.16 -2.37 -1.31
CA PRO A 33 16.20 -3.13 -0.06
C PRO A 33 16.97 -4.45 -0.20
N PRO A 34 17.56 -4.97 0.90
CA PRO A 34 18.13 -6.31 0.91
C PRO A 34 17.03 -7.36 0.71
N LEU A 35 17.41 -8.51 0.11
CA LEU A 35 16.52 -9.66 0.04
C LEU A 35 16.32 -10.29 1.43
N PRO A 36 15.08 -10.65 1.80
CA PRO A 36 14.76 -11.31 3.07
C PRO A 36 15.13 -12.80 3.05
N SER A 37 15.06 -13.44 4.20
CA SER A 37 15.15 -14.90 4.33
C SER A 37 13.93 -15.57 3.71
N ALA A 38 14.12 -16.74 3.09
CA ALA A 38 13.02 -17.57 2.62
C ALA A 38 12.12 -18.01 3.80
N ARG A 39 10.81 -18.00 3.59
CA ARG A 39 9.79 -18.43 4.55
C ARG A 39 9.21 -19.81 4.24
N GLY A 40 9.70 -20.44 3.17
CA GLY A 40 9.36 -21.79 2.73
C GLY A 40 9.87 -22.06 1.32
N GLU A 41 9.41 -23.15 0.72
CA GLU A 41 9.89 -23.62 -0.59
C GLU A 41 9.55 -22.64 -1.73
N VAL A 42 8.40 -21.96 -1.67
CA VAL A 42 7.97 -21.05 -2.74
C VAL A 42 8.84 -19.79 -2.76
N SER A 43 8.96 -19.13 -1.60
CA SER A 43 9.81 -17.95 -1.45
C SER A 43 11.29 -18.27 -1.69
N ALA A 44 11.76 -19.47 -1.31
CA ALA A 44 13.11 -19.93 -1.64
C ALA A 44 13.34 -20.06 -3.15
N ALA A 45 12.36 -20.61 -3.89
CA ALA A 45 12.45 -20.72 -5.34
C ALA A 45 12.45 -19.35 -6.03
N VAL A 46 11.62 -18.41 -5.56
CA VAL A 46 11.61 -17.03 -6.06
C VAL A 46 12.94 -16.33 -5.77
N LEU A 47 13.46 -16.40 -4.55
CA LEU A 47 14.75 -15.82 -4.18
C LEU A 47 15.91 -16.37 -5.03
N SER A 48 15.92 -17.69 -5.24
CA SER A 48 16.92 -18.32 -6.11
C SER A 48 16.82 -17.82 -7.55
N ALA A 49 15.60 -17.71 -8.08
CA ALA A 49 15.35 -17.21 -9.42
C ALA A 49 15.78 -15.74 -9.59
N LEU A 50 15.45 -14.88 -8.63
CA LEU A 50 15.85 -13.45 -8.60
C LEU A 50 17.38 -13.30 -8.72
N LEU A 51 18.14 -14.16 -8.06
CA LEU A 51 19.61 -14.14 -8.07
C LEU A 51 20.24 -14.85 -9.28
N GLY A 52 19.44 -15.30 -10.26
CA GLY A 52 19.95 -15.91 -11.51
C GLY A 52 19.98 -17.42 -11.50
N GLY A 53 19.47 -18.04 -10.44
CA GLY A 53 19.13 -19.46 -10.46
C GLY A 53 18.08 -19.75 -11.53
N ARG A 54 18.08 -20.98 -12.07
CA ARG A 54 17.04 -21.41 -12.99
C ARG A 54 15.71 -21.47 -12.26
N PRO A 55 14.67 -20.77 -12.74
CA PRO A 55 13.33 -20.86 -12.18
C PRO A 55 12.86 -22.32 -12.27
N HIS A 56 12.47 -22.90 -11.13
CA HIS A 56 11.93 -24.25 -11.07
C HIS A 56 10.52 -24.18 -10.52
N ALA A 57 9.61 -24.95 -11.13
CA ALA A 57 8.21 -24.94 -10.73
C ALA A 57 8.06 -25.50 -9.31
N VAL A 58 7.44 -24.72 -8.43
CA VAL A 58 6.99 -25.17 -7.11
C VAL A 58 5.48 -25.33 -7.16
N SER A 59 4.98 -26.47 -6.68
CA SER A 59 3.53 -26.68 -6.59
C SER A 59 2.92 -25.70 -5.58
N VAL A 60 1.87 -25.00 -6.01
CA VAL A 60 1.07 -24.11 -5.16
C VAL A 60 -0.17 -24.81 -4.59
N ASP A 61 -0.43 -26.05 -5.03
CA ASP A 61 -1.60 -26.82 -4.60
C ASP A 61 -1.52 -27.15 -3.11
N GLY A 62 -2.63 -26.95 -2.41
CA GLY A 62 -2.72 -27.19 -0.96
C GLY A 62 -2.01 -26.16 -0.08
N ARG A 63 -1.27 -25.19 -0.65
CA ARG A 63 -0.67 -24.09 0.12
C ARG A 63 -1.72 -23.10 0.60
N ASP A 64 -1.49 -22.53 1.77
CA ASP A 64 -2.32 -21.46 2.34
C ASP A 64 -2.20 -20.20 1.47
N PRO A 65 -3.30 -19.68 0.88
CA PRO A 65 -3.28 -18.54 0.00
C PRO A 65 -2.97 -17.23 0.73
N TYR A 66 -3.16 -17.19 2.05
CA TYR A 66 -2.78 -16.05 2.90
C TYR A 66 -1.53 -16.38 3.73
N GLY A 67 -0.90 -17.52 3.46
CA GLY A 67 0.24 -18.03 4.19
C GLY A 67 1.52 -17.27 3.88
N ASP A 68 2.39 -17.28 4.86
CA ASP A 68 3.63 -16.54 4.93
C ASP A 68 4.61 -16.79 3.76
N ASP A 69 4.79 -18.05 3.36
CA ASP A 69 5.65 -18.44 2.23
C ASP A 69 5.12 -17.87 0.90
N LEU A 70 3.81 -18.01 0.65
CA LEU A 70 3.18 -17.56 -0.60
C LEU A 70 3.14 -16.04 -0.68
N GLN A 71 2.77 -15.36 0.42
CA GLN A 71 2.65 -13.90 0.45
C GLN A 71 4.02 -13.21 0.36
N LEU A 72 5.07 -13.78 0.96
CA LEU A 72 6.42 -13.28 0.71
C LEU A 72 6.83 -13.46 -0.76
N ALA A 73 6.59 -14.64 -1.34
CA ALA A 73 6.92 -14.88 -2.74
C ALA A 73 6.22 -13.90 -3.70
N LEU A 74 4.93 -13.61 -3.48
CA LEU A 74 4.19 -12.60 -4.24
C LEU A 74 4.77 -11.20 -4.05
N TYR A 75 5.08 -10.81 -2.81
CA TYR A 75 5.66 -9.49 -2.51
C TYR A 75 6.97 -9.29 -3.29
N LEU A 76 7.87 -10.27 -3.22
CA LEU A 76 9.15 -10.22 -3.94
C LEU A 76 8.97 -10.09 -5.46
N LEU A 77 7.97 -10.75 -6.04
CA LEU A 77 7.69 -10.69 -7.47
C LEU A 77 7.01 -9.40 -7.90
N TYR A 78 6.20 -8.79 -7.03
CA TYR A 78 5.60 -7.49 -7.30
C TYR A 78 6.57 -6.33 -7.16
N GLU A 79 7.54 -6.44 -6.26
CA GLU A 79 8.49 -5.37 -6.01
C GLU A 79 9.41 -5.04 -7.20
N LEU A 80 9.53 -5.97 -8.15
CA LEU A 80 10.19 -5.75 -9.44
C LEU A 80 9.51 -4.69 -10.31
N HIS A 81 8.24 -4.38 -10.05
CA HIS A 81 7.48 -3.34 -10.74
C HIS A 81 7.55 -1.97 -10.03
N TYR A 82 8.35 -1.87 -8.95
CA TYR A 82 8.54 -0.65 -8.17
C TYR A 82 10.05 -0.36 -8.00
N GLN A 83 10.64 -0.55 -6.81
CA GLN A 83 12.06 -0.23 -6.56
C GLN A 83 13.01 -1.43 -6.64
N GLY A 84 12.50 -2.65 -6.87
CA GLY A 84 13.32 -3.85 -6.95
C GLY A 84 14.07 -4.18 -5.66
N PHE A 85 15.21 -4.85 -5.80
CA PHE A 85 16.04 -5.27 -4.66
C PHE A 85 17.52 -5.11 -4.95
N ALA A 86 18.28 -4.91 -3.88
CA ALA A 86 19.72 -5.00 -3.83
C ALA A 86 20.26 -6.24 -4.57
N GLY A 87 21.02 -6.03 -5.65
CA GLY A 87 21.68 -7.12 -6.39
C GLY A 87 20.78 -7.88 -7.36
N VAL A 88 19.54 -7.42 -7.58
CA VAL A 88 18.62 -7.94 -8.61
C VAL A 88 18.59 -6.94 -9.78
N PRO A 89 18.98 -7.33 -11.02
CA PRO A 89 18.92 -6.43 -12.17
C PRO A 89 17.50 -5.98 -12.51
N ASP A 90 17.31 -4.71 -12.89
CA ASP A 90 16.00 -4.12 -13.19
C ASP A 90 15.26 -4.85 -14.33
N GLU A 91 15.98 -5.41 -15.30
CA GLU A 91 15.38 -6.15 -16.43
C GLU A 91 14.67 -7.43 -16.00
N ARG A 92 14.86 -7.87 -14.75
CA ARG A 92 14.18 -9.03 -14.17
C ARG A 92 12.67 -8.85 -14.07
N GLU A 93 12.17 -7.62 -14.09
CA GLU A 93 10.73 -7.31 -14.14
C GLU A 93 9.98 -8.15 -15.19
N TRP A 94 10.62 -8.40 -16.35
CA TRP A 94 10.04 -9.13 -17.48
C TRP A 94 10.66 -10.52 -17.72
N ASP A 95 11.41 -11.05 -16.76
CA ASP A 95 11.96 -12.41 -16.86
C ASP A 95 10.83 -13.45 -16.96
N LEU A 96 10.85 -14.23 -18.04
CA LEU A 96 9.78 -15.19 -18.34
C LEU A 96 9.60 -16.25 -17.25
N GLY A 97 10.68 -16.64 -16.58
CA GLY A 97 10.60 -17.64 -15.52
C GLY A 97 10.06 -17.08 -14.21
N LEU A 98 10.39 -15.82 -13.87
CA LEU A 98 9.74 -15.12 -12.74
C LEU A 98 8.25 -14.90 -13.01
N LEU A 99 7.87 -14.51 -14.23
CA LEU A 99 6.47 -14.40 -14.62
C LEU A 99 5.74 -15.76 -14.56
N ALA A 100 6.42 -16.85 -14.95
CA ALA A 100 5.89 -18.21 -14.85
C ALA A 100 5.70 -18.67 -13.40
N LEU A 101 6.55 -18.22 -12.47
CA LEU A 101 6.38 -18.45 -11.03
C LEU A 101 5.25 -17.61 -10.43
N ARG A 102 5.11 -16.35 -10.85
CA ARG A 102 4.09 -15.43 -10.32
C ARG A 102 2.68 -15.88 -10.63
N ARG A 103 2.41 -16.29 -11.87
CA ARG A 103 1.06 -16.62 -12.35
C ARG A 103 0.29 -17.62 -11.46
N PRO A 104 0.82 -18.81 -11.10
CA PRO A 104 0.09 -19.74 -10.23
C PRO A 104 -0.13 -19.19 -8.82
N LEU A 105 0.78 -18.37 -8.29
CA LEU A 105 0.63 -17.72 -6.98
C LEU A 105 -0.51 -16.69 -6.98
N GLU A 106 -0.56 -15.84 -8.01
CA GLU A 106 -1.65 -14.88 -8.23
C GLU A 106 -2.99 -15.60 -8.38
N GLN A 107 -3.04 -16.68 -9.17
CA GLN A 107 -4.26 -17.46 -9.35
C GLN A 107 -4.75 -18.05 -8.04
N ARG A 108 -3.85 -18.63 -7.23
CA ARG A 108 -4.19 -19.20 -5.94
C ARG A 108 -4.73 -18.15 -4.96
N PHE A 109 -4.08 -16.99 -4.89
CA PHE A 109 -4.50 -15.88 -4.04
C PHE A 109 -5.84 -15.28 -4.50
N LEU A 110 -6.00 -14.97 -5.78
CA LEU A 110 -7.23 -14.42 -6.35
C LEU A 110 -8.42 -15.37 -6.21
N GLN A 111 -8.22 -16.68 -6.40
CA GLN A 111 -9.27 -17.68 -6.20
C GLN A 111 -9.72 -17.73 -4.73
N ALA A 112 -8.79 -17.63 -3.78
CA ALA A 112 -9.13 -17.59 -2.36
C ALA A 112 -9.93 -16.34 -2.01
N LEU A 113 -9.47 -15.16 -2.46
CA LEU A 113 -10.21 -13.91 -2.27
C LEU A 113 -11.64 -14.03 -2.81
N ARG A 114 -11.82 -14.49 -4.05
CA ARG A 114 -13.17 -14.67 -4.64
C ARG A 114 -14.04 -15.67 -3.89
N ALA A 115 -13.46 -16.71 -3.29
CA ALA A 115 -14.19 -17.67 -2.49
C ALA A 115 -14.63 -17.10 -1.13
N ASP A 116 -13.77 -16.30 -0.50
CA ASP A 116 -14.00 -15.75 0.83
C ASP A 116 -14.86 -14.47 0.81
N VAL A 117 -14.85 -13.71 -0.29
CA VAL A 117 -15.77 -12.59 -0.56
C VAL A 117 -16.70 -12.90 -1.74
N PRO A 118 -17.68 -13.82 -1.57
CA PRO A 118 -18.65 -14.09 -2.62
C PRO A 118 -19.45 -12.82 -2.93
N PRO A 119 -19.97 -12.64 -4.15
CA PRO A 119 -20.80 -11.49 -4.50
C PRO A 119 -22.00 -11.38 -3.54
N ARG A 120 -22.01 -10.32 -2.73
CA ARG A 120 -23.02 -10.09 -1.68
C ARG A 120 -23.83 -8.81 -1.88
N SER A 121 -23.28 -7.87 -2.63
CA SER A 121 -23.84 -6.53 -2.80
C SER A 121 -23.38 -5.92 -4.12
N ASP A 122 -24.08 -4.89 -4.58
CA ASP A 122 -23.57 -3.98 -5.61
C ASP A 122 -22.52 -3.01 -5.02
N ALA A 123 -21.97 -2.14 -5.88
CA ALA A 123 -20.95 -1.17 -5.49
C ALA A 123 -21.49 -0.09 -4.55
N GLU A 124 -22.74 0.36 -4.76
CA GLU A 124 -23.36 1.39 -3.92
C GLU A 124 -23.55 0.88 -2.48
N GLN A 125 -24.08 -0.33 -2.32
CA GLN A 125 -24.25 -0.98 -1.03
C GLN A 125 -22.90 -1.24 -0.34
N ALA A 126 -21.89 -1.68 -1.10
CA ALA A 126 -20.55 -1.93 -0.55
C ALA A 126 -19.93 -0.65 0.00
N LEU A 127 -19.97 0.45 -0.76
CA LEU A 127 -19.45 1.76 -0.34
C LEU A 127 -20.32 2.42 0.74
N GLY A 128 -21.63 2.23 0.67
CA GLY A 128 -22.58 2.74 1.66
C GLY A 128 -22.33 2.16 3.05
N ALA A 129 -21.94 0.88 3.14
CA ALA A 129 -21.57 0.26 4.40
C ALA A 129 -20.33 0.89 5.06
N LEU A 130 -19.36 1.34 4.25
CA LEU A 130 -18.13 1.97 4.74
C LEU A 130 -18.37 3.36 5.36
N LEU A 131 -19.44 4.06 4.96
CA LEU A 131 -19.80 5.37 5.52
C LEU A 131 -20.32 5.29 6.96
N VAL A 132 -20.67 4.10 7.44
CA VAL A 132 -21.29 3.92 8.75
C VAL A 132 -20.20 3.70 9.81
N GLU A 133 -19.78 4.80 10.42
CA GLU A 133 -18.85 4.75 11.55
C GLU A 133 -19.55 4.16 12.80
N PRO A 134 -18.90 3.22 13.52
CA PRO A 134 -19.43 2.72 14.78
C PRO A 134 -19.65 3.85 15.79
N ALA A 135 -20.85 3.92 16.40
CA ALA A 135 -21.19 4.96 17.38
C ALA A 135 -20.39 4.87 18.70
N GLY A 136 -19.58 3.82 18.87
CA GLY A 136 -18.80 3.57 20.08
C GLY A 136 -17.44 2.94 19.75
N HIS A 137 -16.76 2.47 20.80
CA HIS A 137 -15.48 1.78 20.61
C HIS A 137 -15.69 0.45 19.90
N ASP A 138 -15.06 0.30 18.74
CA ASP A 138 -14.94 -0.98 18.07
C ASP A 138 -13.71 -1.76 18.59
N GLY A 139 -13.97 -2.87 19.26
CA GLY A 139 -12.96 -3.79 19.76
C GLY A 139 -12.27 -4.61 18.66
N THR A 140 -12.69 -4.52 17.39
CA THR A 140 -11.94 -5.10 16.26
C THR A 140 -11.07 -4.09 15.52
N SER A 141 -11.21 -2.80 15.81
CA SER A 141 -10.48 -1.74 15.12
C SER A 141 -9.12 -1.44 15.76
N VAL A 142 -8.08 -1.51 14.94
CA VAL A 142 -6.70 -1.17 15.31
C VAL A 142 -6.58 0.31 15.70
N SER A 143 -7.20 1.22 14.95
CA SER A 143 -7.13 2.65 15.22
C SER A 143 -7.88 3.04 16.51
N HIS A 144 -9.01 2.37 16.81
CA HIS A 144 -9.70 2.51 18.10
C HIS A 144 -8.86 2.02 19.27
N HIS A 145 -8.17 0.86 19.12
CA HIS A 145 -7.24 0.36 20.13
C HIS A 145 -6.08 1.33 20.34
N LEU A 146 -5.39 1.76 19.28
CA LEU A 146 -4.24 2.65 19.36
C LEU A 146 -4.60 4.02 19.98
N GLN A 147 -5.77 4.55 19.64
CA GLN A 147 -6.26 5.80 20.20
C GLN A 147 -6.47 5.71 21.72
N ARG A 148 -7.14 4.65 22.20
CA ARG A 148 -7.56 4.54 23.60
C ARG A 148 -6.50 3.90 24.49
N ASP A 149 -6.02 2.73 24.10
CA ASP A 149 -5.23 1.81 24.93
C ASP A 149 -3.82 1.59 24.37
N GLY A 150 -3.54 2.11 23.17
CA GLY A 150 -2.26 1.92 22.48
C GLY A 150 -1.06 2.38 23.28
N GLU A 151 0.06 1.72 23.04
CA GLU A 151 1.37 2.03 23.60
C GLU A 151 2.34 2.43 22.48
N LEU A 152 3.43 3.13 22.81
CA LEU A 152 4.37 3.65 21.80
C LEU A 152 5.01 2.53 20.97
N TRP A 153 5.34 1.39 21.60
CA TRP A 153 5.89 0.23 20.87
C TRP A 153 4.89 -0.35 19.87
N GLN A 154 3.58 -0.32 20.16
CA GLN A 154 2.53 -0.77 19.23
C GLN A 154 2.39 0.19 18.04
N LEU A 155 2.53 1.50 18.27
CA LEU A 155 2.59 2.49 17.18
C LEU A 155 3.82 2.30 16.29
N ARG A 156 4.97 1.99 16.90
CA ARG A 156 6.21 1.67 16.19
C ARG A 156 6.03 0.42 15.31
N GLU A 157 5.44 -0.64 15.85
CA GLU A 157 5.11 -1.84 15.06
C GLU A 157 4.11 -1.53 13.95
N TYR A 158 3.06 -0.78 14.24
CA TYR A 158 2.06 -0.41 13.25
C TYR A 158 2.69 0.35 12.07
N ALA A 159 3.51 1.37 12.36
CA ALA A 159 4.23 2.14 11.35
C ALA A 159 5.25 1.28 10.58
N ALA A 160 5.98 0.39 11.26
CA ALA A 160 6.92 -0.53 10.62
C ALA A 160 6.22 -1.47 9.63
N VAL A 161 5.09 -2.05 10.01
CA VAL A 161 4.28 -2.92 9.11
C VAL A 161 3.71 -2.13 7.94
N ARG A 162 3.17 -0.94 8.21
CA ARG A 162 2.57 -0.06 7.20
C ARG A 162 3.59 0.53 6.22
N SER A 163 4.86 0.62 6.60
CA SER A 163 5.95 1.12 5.73
C SER A 163 6.11 0.36 4.41
N LEU A 164 5.69 -0.91 4.37
CA LEU A 164 5.74 -1.72 3.14
C LEU A 164 4.84 -1.22 2.02
N TYR A 165 3.80 -0.47 2.38
CA TYR A 165 2.97 0.26 1.43
C TYR A 165 3.29 1.75 1.45
N HIS A 166 3.24 2.40 2.60
CA HIS A 166 3.26 3.88 2.63
C HIS A 166 4.56 4.50 2.11
N LEU A 167 5.70 3.80 2.12
CA LEU A 167 6.92 4.30 1.49
C LEU A 167 6.89 4.27 -0.07
N LYS A 168 5.77 3.80 -0.65
CA LYS A 168 5.38 3.88 -2.06
C LYS A 168 3.88 4.19 -2.21
N GLU A 169 3.35 5.00 -1.29
CA GLU A 169 1.95 5.44 -1.31
C GLU A 169 1.56 5.97 -2.70
N ALA A 170 0.34 5.66 -3.14
CA ALA A 170 -0.21 5.90 -4.49
C ALA A 170 0.40 5.11 -5.66
N ASP A 171 1.64 4.61 -5.60
CA ASP A 171 2.25 3.88 -6.73
C ASP A 171 1.40 2.68 -7.25
N PRO A 172 0.82 1.81 -6.39
CA PRO A 172 -0.03 0.72 -6.87
C PRO A 172 -1.32 1.20 -7.54
N HIS A 173 -1.85 2.35 -7.12
CA HIS A 173 -3.08 2.95 -7.64
C HIS A 173 -2.84 3.60 -9.00
N ALA A 174 -1.67 4.21 -9.21
CA ALA A 174 -1.26 4.82 -10.47
C ALA A 174 -1.38 3.86 -11.69
N TRP A 175 -1.23 2.54 -11.49
CA TRP A 175 -1.42 1.54 -12.55
C TRP A 175 -2.83 1.53 -13.16
N VAL A 176 -3.84 2.06 -12.46
CA VAL A 176 -5.20 2.17 -13.00
C VAL A 176 -5.30 3.30 -14.02
N ILE A 177 -4.48 4.36 -13.90
CA ILE A 177 -4.59 5.59 -14.71
C ILE A 177 -4.59 5.28 -16.21
N PRO A 178 -3.65 4.47 -16.77
CA PRO A 178 -3.66 4.17 -18.21
C PRO A 178 -4.94 3.45 -18.68
N ARG A 179 -5.69 2.83 -17.76
CA ARG A 179 -6.86 1.98 -18.03
C ARG A 179 -8.19 2.70 -17.87
N LEU A 180 -8.18 3.89 -17.28
CA LEU A 180 -9.34 4.76 -17.15
C LEU A 180 -9.47 5.71 -18.35
N ARG A 181 -10.67 6.23 -18.57
CA ARG A 181 -10.99 7.26 -19.57
C ARG A 181 -12.02 8.24 -18.99
N GLY A 182 -12.21 9.36 -19.68
CA GLY A 182 -13.24 10.33 -19.34
C GLY A 182 -13.15 10.86 -17.90
N ARG A 183 -14.31 11.04 -17.28
CA ARG A 183 -14.50 11.63 -15.94
C ARG A 183 -13.72 10.88 -14.86
N ALA A 184 -13.78 9.55 -14.88
CA ALA A 184 -13.08 8.71 -13.91
C ALA A 184 -11.55 8.91 -13.97
N LYS A 185 -10.97 9.01 -15.17
CA LYS A 185 -9.53 9.28 -15.33
C LYS A 185 -9.15 10.65 -14.79
N ALA A 186 -9.91 11.68 -15.14
CA ALA A 186 -9.60 13.04 -14.72
C ALA A 186 -9.62 13.18 -13.18
N ALA A 187 -10.63 12.59 -12.54
CA ALA A 187 -10.75 12.58 -11.08
C ALA A 187 -9.66 11.74 -10.40
N MET A 188 -9.36 10.54 -10.92
CA MET A 188 -8.28 9.70 -10.39
C MET A 188 -6.94 10.44 -10.41
N VAL A 189 -6.60 11.09 -11.53
CA VAL A 189 -5.35 11.86 -11.66
C VAL A 189 -5.32 13.05 -10.72
N ALA A 190 -6.47 13.68 -10.44
CA ALA A 190 -6.53 14.80 -9.51
C ALA A 190 -6.19 14.37 -8.07
N VAL A 191 -6.73 13.22 -7.62
CA VAL A 191 -6.39 12.65 -6.31
C VAL A 191 -4.93 12.22 -6.27
N GLU A 192 -4.47 11.44 -7.26
CA GLU A 192 -3.07 11.00 -7.34
C GLU A 192 -2.08 12.16 -7.38
N PHE A 193 -2.43 13.28 -8.04
CA PHE A 193 -1.59 14.48 -8.04
C PHE A 193 -1.40 15.04 -6.63
N ASP A 194 -2.42 14.98 -5.79
CA ASP A 194 -2.35 15.41 -4.39
C ASP A 194 -1.50 14.44 -3.56
N GLU A 195 -1.72 13.13 -3.70
CA GLU A 195 -0.91 12.07 -3.06
C GLU A 195 0.60 12.20 -3.40
N PHE A 196 0.89 12.60 -4.64
CA PHE A 196 2.25 12.93 -5.11
C PHE A 196 2.69 14.37 -4.77
N GLY A 197 2.14 14.95 -3.69
CA GLY A 197 2.58 16.21 -3.09
C GLY A 197 2.20 17.47 -3.88
N ALA A 198 1.25 17.36 -4.82
CA ALA A 198 0.83 18.44 -5.70
C ALA A 198 2.00 19.13 -6.45
N GLY A 199 3.00 18.33 -6.85
CA GLY A 199 4.20 18.80 -7.54
C GLY A 199 5.35 19.26 -6.64
N ARG A 200 5.24 19.07 -5.32
CA ARG A 200 6.30 19.35 -4.34
C ARG A 200 6.83 18.03 -3.78
N ALA A 201 8.09 17.71 -4.07
CA ALA A 201 8.68 16.42 -3.72
C ALA A 201 8.75 16.18 -2.19
N GLU A 202 8.91 17.24 -1.42
CA GLU A 202 8.90 17.23 0.04
C GLU A 202 7.52 17.00 0.66
N GLU A 203 6.45 17.13 -0.14
CA GLU A 203 5.06 16.92 0.26
C GLU A 203 4.48 15.60 -0.22
N ILE A 204 5.25 14.76 -0.94
CA ILE A 204 4.79 13.43 -1.34
C ILE A 204 4.46 12.63 -0.08
N HIS A 205 3.31 11.96 -0.03
CA HIS A 205 2.84 11.26 1.16
C HIS A 205 3.81 10.18 1.66
N ALA A 206 4.48 9.48 0.74
CA ALA A 206 5.56 8.56 1.09
C ALA A 206 6.71 9.23 1.87
N ARG A 207 7.04 10.49 1.56
CA ARG A 207 8.02 11.27 2.33
C ARG A 207 7.48 11.67 3.69
N LEU A 208 6.23 12.09 3.77
CA LEU A 208 5.56 12.41 5.04
C LEU A 208 5.52 11.19 5.97
N PHE A 209 5.28 9.99 5.42
CA PHE A 209 5.33 8.74 6.19
C PHE A 209 6.75 8.41 6.68
N ALA A 210 7.78 8.61 5.84
CA ALA A 210 9.17 8.45 6.28
C ALA A 210 9.53 9.43 7.42
N ASP A 211 9.00 10.65 7.38
CA ASP A 211 9.21 11.63 8.44
C ASP A 211 8.48 11.23 9.74
N LEU A 212 7.26 10.67 9.65
CA LEU A 212 6.56 10.02 10.77
C LEU A 212 7.39 8.89 11.38
N MET A 213 7.97 8.02 10.55
CA MET A 213 8.78 6.90 11.01
C MET A 213 10.01 7.37 11.78
N ARG A 214 10.68 8.43 11.30
CA ARG A 214 11.82 9.04 11.98
C ARG A 214 11.45 9.60 13.35
N ASP A 215 10.31 10.26 13.45
CA ASP A 215 9.75 10.78 14.70
C ASP A 215 9.44 9.65 15.71
N LEU A 216 9.02 8.48 15.21
CA LEU A 216 8.86 7.26 16.00
C LEU A 216 10.18 6.52 16.28
N GLY A 217 11.32 7.00 15.79
CA GLY A 217 12.63 6.37 15.96
C GLY A 217 12.77 5.04 15.22
N LEU A 218 12.19 4.95 14.02
CA LEU A 218 12.27 3.81 13.11
C LEU A 218 13.27 4.09 11.97
N GLU A 219 13.74 3.02 11.33
CA GLU A 219 14.50 3.12 10.07
C GLU A 219 13.54 3.44 8.92
N THR A 220 13.93 4.39 8.08
CA THR A 220 13.08 4.96 7.01
C THR A 220 13.38 4.39 5.64
N ALA A 221 14.46 3.60 5.51
CA ALA A 221 14.83 2.97 4.26
C ALA A 221 13.72 2.07 3.72
N TYR A 222 13.39 2.27 2.43
CA TYR A 222 12.40 1.49 1.72
C TYR A 222 12.66 -0.01 1.86
N GLY A 223 11.62 -0.79 2.22
CA GLY A 223 11.68 -2.23 2.37
C GLY A 223 12.45 -2.75 3.60
N HIS A 224 12.95 -1.88 4.50
CA HIS A 224 13.72 -2.30 5.68
C HIS A 224 12.99 -3.33 6.56
N TYR A 225 11.67 -3.16 6.76
CA TYR A 225 10.87 -4.01 7.63
C TYR A 225 10.30 -5.27 6.95
N LEU A 226 10.72 -5.59 5.72
CA LEU A 226 10.22 -6.75 4.99
C LEU A 226 10.49 -8.08 5.71
N GLU A 227 11.69 -8.26 6.29
CA GLU A 227 12.02 -9.46 7.07
C GLU A 227 11.09 -9.65 8.27
N ALA A 228 10.76 -8.55 8.95
CA ALA A 228 9.95 -8.54 10.17
C ALA A 228 8.44 -8.65 9.92
N ALA A 229 7.95 -8.28 8.73
CA ALA A 229 6.52 -8.15 8.47
C ALA A 229 5.77 -9.49 8.46
N PRO A 230 4.57 -9.56 9.08
CA PRO A 230 3.72 -10.75 9.05
C PRO A 230 3.05 -10.95 7.68
N ALA A 231 2.55 -12.16 7.43
CA ALA A 231 1.91 -12.53 6.16
C ALA A 231 0.66 -11.68 5.87
N GLU A 232 -0.08 -11.32 6.90
CA GLU A 232 -1.29 -10.49 6.83
C GLU A 232 -1.00 -9.10 6.25
N ALA A 233 0.16 -8.52 6.58
CA ALA A 233 0.59 -7.26 6.03
C ALA A 233 1.05 -7.39 4.58
N LEU A 234 1.78 -8.46 4.25
CA LEU A 234 2.17 -8.71 2.86
C LEU A 234 0.94 -8.90 1.98
N ALA A 235 -0.09 -9.57 2.48
CA ALA A 235 -1.35 -9.79 1.76
C ALA A 235 -2.06 -8.47 1.39
N THR A 236 -2.12 -7.50 2.30
CA THR A 236 -2.75 -6.20 2.01
C THR A 236 -2.00 -5.45 0.90
N VAL A 237 -0.65 -5.43 0.95
CA VAL A 237 0.18 -4.79 -0.10
C VAL A 237 0.08 -5.54 -1.44
N ASN A 238 0.10 -6.88 -1.40
CA ASN A 238 0.01 -7.72 -2.58
C ASN A 238 -1.34 -7.59 -3.30
N LEU A 239 -2.43 -7.32 -2.56
CA LEU A 239 -3.75 -7.08 -3.14
C LEU A 239 -3.73 -5.88 -4.10
N MET A 240 -3.09 -4.79 -3.69
CA MET A 240 -2.99 -3.55 -4.47
C MET A 240 -2.25 -3.82 -5.79
N SER A 241 -1.13 -4.53 -5.72
CA SER A 241 -0.33 -4.88 -6.91
C SER A 241 -1.02 -5.91 -7.81
N LEU A 242 -1.75 -6.88 -7.23
CA LEU A 242 -2.59 -7.82 -7.99
C LEU A 242 -3.64 -7.07 -8.81
N PHE A 243 -4.34 -6.12 -8.21
CA PHE A 243 -5.34 -5.33 -8.94
C PHE A 243 -4.69 -4.33 -9.91
N GLY A 244 -3.58 -3.73 -9.49
CA GLY A 244 -2.79 -2.75 -10.23
C GLY A 244 -2.16 -3.33 -11.49
N LEU A 245 -1.57 -4.51 -11.47
CA LEU A 245 -0.87 -5.04 -12.65
C LEU A 245 -1.81 -5.76 -13.64
N HIS A 246 -3.04 -6.09 -13.23
CA HIS A 246 -3.99 -6.80 -14.08
C HIS A 246 -5.11 -5.90 -14.61
N ARG A 247 -5.08 -5.55 -15.91
CA ARG A 247 -6.14 -4.71 -16.54
C ARG A 247 -7.55 -5.22 -16.32
N ALA A 248 -7.71 -6.55 -16.24
CA ALA A 248 -8.99 -7.20 -15.97
C ALA A 248 -9.55 -6.85 -14.58
N LEU A 249 -8.71 -6.48 -13.62
CA LEU A 249 -9.06 -6.17 -12.23
C LEU A 249 -9.13 -4.67 -11.95
N ARG A 250 -9.18 -3.80 -12.97
CA ARG A 250 -9.22 -2.34 -12.77
C ARG A 250 -10.43 -1.86 -11.96
N GLY A 251 -11.59 -2.54 -12.09
CA GLY A 251 -12.75 -2.25 -11.25
C GLY A 251 -12.47 -2.56 -9.79
N ALA A 252 -11.79 -3.67 -9.52
CA ALA A 252 -11.38 -4.05 -8.17
C ALA A 252 -10.34 -3.07 -7.58
N LEU A 253 -9.41 -2.56 -8.39
CA LEU A 253 -8.49 -1.51 -7.93
C LEU A 253 -9.24 -0.21 -7.57
N VAL A 254 -10.22 0.21 -8.38
CA VAL A 254 -11.06 1.38 -8.07
C VAL A 254 -11.89 1.15 -6.80
N GLY A 255 -12.43 -0.06 -6.61
CA GLY A 255 -13.14 -0.41 -5.37
C GLY A 255 -12.24 -0.40 -4.13
N HIS A 256 -11.04 -0.96 -4.24
CA HIS A 256 -10.01 -0.88 -3.21
C HIS A 256 -9.65 0.57 -2.87
N PHE A 257 -9.36 1.38 -3.89
CA PHE A 257 -9.03 2.80 -3.72
C PHE A 257 -10.17 3.55 -3.01
N ALA A 258 -11.41 3.37 -3.46
CA ALA A 258 -12.58 3.96 -2.80
C ALA A 258 -12.73 3.51 -1.34
N THR A 259 -12.32 2.30 -0.97
CA THR A 259 -12.33 1.86 0.43
C THR A 259 -11.32 2.61 1.28
N VAL A 260 -10.10 2.80 0.78
CA VAL A 260 -9.05 3.56 1.48
C VAL A 260 -9.51 5.00 1.70
N GLU A 261 -9.96 5.68 0.64
CA GLU A 261 -10.41 7.08 0.73
C GLU A 261 -11.59 7.27 1.69
N VAL A 262 -12.60 6.39 1.62
CA VAL A 262 -13.78 6.50 2.49
C VAL A 262 -13.43 6.30 3.96
N THR A 263 -12.50 5.40 4.27
CA THR A 263 -12.20 5.00 5.66
C THR A 263 -11.00 5.74 6.26
N SER A 264 -10.21 6.43 5.44
CA SER A 264 -8.96 7.06 5.87
C SER A 264 -9.20 8.22 6.84
N SER A 265 -10.00 9.23 6.49
CA SER A 265 -10.18 10.42 7.33
C SER A 265 -10.61 10.10 8.78
N PRO A 266 -11.59 9.20 9.04
CA PRO A 266 -11.88 8.76 10.40
C PRO A 266 -10.73 8.01 11.08
N ALA A 267 -10.08 7.07 10.40
CA ALA A 267 -8.96 6.31 10.98
C ALA A 267 -7.77 7.23 11.32
N SER A 268 -7.42 8.14 10.41
CA SER A 268 -6.37 9.14 10.54
C SER A 268 -6.63 10.08 11.73
N ARG A 269 -7.87 10.53 11.96
CA ARG A 269 -8.22 11.30 13.18
C ARG A 269 -7.87 10.56 14.47
N ARG A 270 -8.11 9.24 14.51
CA ARG A 270 -7.83 8.40 15.69
C ARG A 270 -6.33 8.18 15.87
N LEU A 271 -5.61 7.94 14.78
CA LEU A 271 -4.16 7.73 14.78
C LEU A 271 -3.42 9.01 15.16
N ALA A 272 -3.82 10.17 14.63
CA ALA A 272 -3.28 11.47 15.03
C ALA A 272 -3.52 11.73 16.53
N ALA A 273 -4.71 11.39 17.06
CA ALA A 273 -4.99 11.48 18.48
C ALA A 273 -4.12 10.52 19.33
N ALA A 274 -3.87 9.30 18.86
CA ALA A 274 -2.97 8.34 19.51
C ALA A 274 -1.53 8.88 19.59
N LEU A 275 -1.01 9.42 18.47
CA LEU A 275 0.33 9.97 18.36
C LEU A 275 0.53 11.19 19.26
N ARG A 276 -0.47 12.08 19.32
CA ARG A 276 -0.50 13.20 20.26
C ARG A 276 -0.45 12.72 21.71
N ARG A 277 -1.30 11.74 22.07
CA ARG A 277 -1.37 11.17 23.42
C ARG A 277 -0.04 10.55 23.86
N LEU A 278 0.68 9.93 22.93
CA LEU A 278 1.92 9.19 23.21
C LEU A 278 3.20 9.99 22.93
N GLY A 279 3.08 11.28 22.56
CA GLY A 279 4.23 12.17 22.41
C GLY A 279 5.13 11.85 21.21
N ALA A 280 4.57 11.31 20.12
CA ALA A 280 5.31 10.74 18.99
C ALA A 280 6.02 11.75 18.07
N GLY A 281 6.02 13.05 18.37
CA GLY A 281 6.60 14.08 17.50
C GLY A 281 5.60 14.75 16.56
N ALA A 282 6.02 15.85 15.92
CA ALA A 282 5.18 16.71 15.10
C ALA A 282 5.00 16.18 13.67
N ALA A 283 6.03 15.59 13.07
CA ALA A 283 5.94 15.00 11.74
C ALA A 283 5.06 13.75 11.75
N ALA A 284 5.11 12.97 12.83
CA ALA A 284 4.22 11.84 13.01
C ALA A 284 2.74 12.25 13.05
N GLN A 285 2.41 13.35 13.74
CA GLN A 285 1.05 13.89 13.77
C GLN A 285 0.63 14.42 12.40
N ARG A 286 1.54 15.18 11.75
CA ARG A 286 1.30 15.82 10.46
C ARG A 286 0.82 14.84 9.39
N PHE A 287 1.47 13.69 9.24
CA PHE A 287 1.09 12.68 8.24
C PHE A 287 -0.41 12.34 8.31
N TYR A 288 -0.91 12.05 9.51
CA TYR A 288 -2.33 11.71 9.68
C TYR A 288 -3.23 12.94 9.67
N ASP A 289 -2.80 14.10 10.16
CA ASP A 289 -3.60 15.33 10.09
C ASP A 289 -3.83 15.74 8.61
N GLU A 290 -2.85 15.55 7.72
CA GLU A 290 -3.00 15.76 6.26
C GLU A 290 -4.15 14.88 5.71
N HIS A 291 -4.12 13.58 5.98
CA HIS A 291 -5.15 12.62 5.57
C HIS A 291 -6.51 12.86 6.24
N VAL A 292 -6.58 13.63 7.33
CA VAL A 292 -7.88 14.06 7.87
C VAL A 292 -8.54 15.09 6.96
N GLU A 293 -7.76 16.06 6.47
CA GLU A 293 -8.22 17.20 5.69
C GLU A 293 -8.39 16.86 4.21
N ALA A 294 -7.36 16.28 3.58
CA ALA A 294 -7.35 15.91 2.17
C ALA A 294 -8.42 14.85 1.87
N ASP A 295 -8.43 13.74 2.63
CA ASP A 295 -9.26 12.59 2.29
C ASP A 295 -10.75 12.84 2.54
N ALA A 296 -11.11 13.84 3.35
CA ALA A 296 -12.51 14.26 3.48
C ALA A 296 -13.06 14.82 2.16
N VAL A 297 -12.20 15.41 1.32
CA VAL A 297 -12.55 15.85 -0.03
C VAL A 297 -12.39 14.70 -1.02
N HIS A 298 -11.32 13.92 -0.92
CA HIS A 298 -11.07 12.79 -1.82
C HIS A 298 -12.17 11.75 -1.76
N GLU A 299 -12.72 11.44 -0.58
CA GLU A 299 -13.83 10.51 -0.41
C GLU A 299 -15.01 10.84 -1.33
N GLN A 300 -15.41 12.11 -1.39
CA GLN A 300 -16.49 12.58 -2.26
C GLN A 300 -16.11 12.48 -3.74
N VAL A 301 -14.90 12.92 -4.10
CA VAL A 301 -14.39 12.87 -5.48
C VAL A 301 -14.33 11.42 -5.98
N VAL A 302 -13.83 10.50 -5.17
CA VAL A 302 -13.66 9.10 -5.56
C VAL A 302 -15.00 8.39 -5.72
N ARG A 303 -15.95 8.59 -4.80
CA ARG A 303 -17.28 7.99 -4.93
C ARG A 303 -18.06 8.53 -6.13
N HIS A 304 -18.05 9.84 -6.33
CA HIS A 304 -18.93 10.47 -7.32
C HIS A 304 -18.31 10.59 -8.70
N GLU A 305 -17.01 10.90 -8.78
CA GLU A 305 -16.33 11.16 -10.05
C GLU A 305 -15.53 9.96 -10.54
N VAL A 306 -14.81 9.25 -9.66
CA VAL A 306 -14.04 8.06 -10.05
C VAL A 306 -14.96 6.85 -10.24
N VAL A 307 -15.67 6.42 -9.20
CA VAL A 307 -16.58 5.27 -9.24
C VAL A 307 -17.78 5.58 -10.14
N GLY A 308 -18.46 6.71 -9.92
CA GLY A 308 -19.60 7.13 -10.75
C GLY A 308 -19.21 7.27 -12.23
N GLY A 309 -18.10 7.96 -12.52
CA GLY A 309 -17.60 8.10 -13.89
C GLY A 309 -17.22 6.77 -14.54
N LEU A 310 -16.70 5.80 -13.77
CA LEU A 310 -16.36 4.48 -14.30
C LEU A 310 -17.61 3.67 -14.62
N LEU A 311 -18.64 3.74 -13.78
CA LEU A 311 -19.89 2.99 -13.98
C LEU A 311 -20.78 3.58 -15.07
N ASP A 312 -20.72 4.89 -15.30
CA ASP A 312 -21.36 5.51 -16.47
C ASP A 312 -20.78 4.97 -17.79
N ASP A 313 -19.44 4.81 -17.84
CA ASP A 313 -18.70 4.40 -19.02
C ASP A 313 -18.62 2.87 -19.20
N GLU A 314 -18.56 2.12 -18.10
CA GLU A 314 -18.34 0.68 -18.04
C GLU A 314 -19.18 0.00 -16.93
N PRO A 315 -20.52 0.02 -17.00
CA PRO A 315 -21.41 -0.44 -15.92
C PRO A 315 -21.18 -1.92 -15.52
N ARG A 316 -20.71 -2.74 -16.47
CA ARG A 316 -20.35 -4.15 -16.22
C ARG A 316 -19.24 -4.37 -15.17
N LEU A 317 -18.54 -3.32 -14.74
CA LEU A 317 -17.48 -3.39 -13.72
C LEU A 317 -18.00 -3.25 -12.29
N GLU A 318 -19.30 -2.99 -12.08
CA GLU A 318 -19.88 -2.88 -10.74
C GLU A 318 -19.55 -4.07 -9.82
N PRO A 319 -19.64 -5.34 -10.25
CA PRO A 319 -19.26 -6.46 -9.41
C PRO A 319 -17.76 -6.47 -9.05
N ASP A 320 -16.90 -5.98 -9.94
CA ASP A 320 -15.46 -5.89 -9.68
C ASP A 320 -15.17 -4.80 -8.64
N ILE A 321 -15.88 -3.66 -8.68
CA ILE A 321 -15.77 -2.59 -7.68
C ILE A 321 -16.19 -3.11 -6.31
N ALA A 322 -17.36 -3.76 -6.20
CA ALA A 322 -17.82 -4.36 -4.96
C ALA A 322 -16.84 -5.42 -4.44
N PHE A 323 -16.29 -6.26 -5.33
CA PHE A 323 -15.25 -7.24 -4.98
C PHE A 323 -13.99 -6.56 -4.42
N GLY A 324 -13.53 -5.45 -5.02
CA GLY A 324 -12.40 -4.67 -4.53
C GLY A 324 -12.61 -4.14 -3.11
N VAL A 325 -13.81 -3.63 -2.82
CA VAL A 325 -14.20 -3.17 -1.49
C VAL A 325 -14.14 -4.31 -0.47
N HIS A 326 -14.84 -5.41 -0.75
CA HIS A 326 -14.94 -6.53 0.17
C HIS A 326 -13.59 -7.23 0.39
N ALA A 327 -12.79 -7.39 -0.66
CA ALA A 327 -11.46 -7.99 -0.56
C ALA A 327 -10.50 -7.13 0.28
N THR A 328 -10.61 -5.80 0.18
CA THR A 328 -9.84 -4.87 1.01
C THR A 328 -10.22 -5.02 2.48
N GLY A 329 -11.52 -4.97 2.79
CA GLY A 329 -12.03 -5.17 4.15
C GLY A 329 -11.61 -6.52 4.75
N LEU A 330 -11.72 -7.61 3.98
CA LEU A 330 -11.29 -8.95 4.42
C LEU A 330 -9.82 -8.97 4.86
N LEU A 331 -8.91 -8.40 4.07
CA LEU A 331 -7.48 -8.45 4.40
C LEU A 331 -7.11 -7.48 5.52
N GLU A 332 -7.74 -6.30 5.58
CA GLU A 332 -7.58 -5.36 6.70
C GLU A 332 -8.09 -5.95 8.02
N ASP A 333 -9.22 -6.66 8.02
CA ASP A 333 -9.74 -7.37 9.19
C ASP A 333 -8.77 -8.46 9.67
N ARG A 334 -8.14 -9.20 8.73
CA ARG A 334 -7.13 -10.21 9.06
C ARG A 334 -5.89 -9.58 9.70
N LEU A 335 -5.38 -8.49 9.11
CA LEU A 335 -4.25 -7.75 9.68
C LEU A 335 -4.61 -7.21 11.08
N GLY A 336 -5.78 -6.58 11.22
CA GLY A 336 -6.24 -6.05 12.50
C GLY A 336 -6.38 -7.12 13.57
N ALA A 337 -6.97 -8.27 13.23
CA ALA A 337 -7.09 -9.40 14.15
C ALA A 337 -5.72 -9.94 14.59
N HIS A 338 -4.73 -10.02 13.69
CA HIS A 338 -3.37 -10.43 14.00
C HIS A 338 -2.68 -9.47 14.97
N LEU A 339 -2.67 -8.17 14.64
CA LEU A 339 -2.06 -7.12 15.47
C LEU A 339 -2.69 -7.08 16.87
N LEU A 340 -4.02 -6.98 16.95
CA LEU A 340 -4.74 -6.88 18.22
C LEU A 340 -4.57 -8.13 19.09
N LYS A 341 -4.51 -9.33 18.49
CA LYS A 341 -4.28 -10.58 19.22
C LYS A 341 -2.90 -10.58 19.89
N ALA A 342 -1.86 -10.12 19.20
CA ALA A 342 -0.51 -10.05 19.74
C ALA A 342 -0.40 -8.97 20.83
N TRP A 343 -0.87 -7.76 20.54
CA TRP A 343 -0.77 -6.61 21.45
C TRP A 343 -1.55 -6.79 22.75
N ARG A 344 -2.74 -7.39 22.72
CA ARG A 344 -3.51 -7.73 23.93
C ARG A 344 -2.81 -8.74 24.82
N ARG A 345 -1.90 -9.52 24.26
CA ARG A 345 -1.05 -10.47 24.98
C ARG A 345 0.31 -9.88 25.32
N GLN A 346 0.52 -8.59 25.05
CA GLN A 346 1.78 -7.88 25.28
C GLN A 346 2.96 -8.56 24.57
N HIS A 347 2.70 -9.04 23.35
CA HIS A 347 3.70 -9.62 22.48
C HIS A 347 3.77 -8.84 21.17
N SER A 348 4.95 -8.87 20.56
CA SER A 348 5.17 -8.33 19.21
C SER A 348 4.27 -9.01 18.19
N ALA A 349 3.68 -8.23 17.29
CA ALA A 349 2.96 -8.76 16.12
C ALA A 349 3.90 -9.02 14.94
N LEU A 350 5.16 -8.61 15.02
CA LEU A 350 6.17 -8.84 14.01
C LEU A 350 6.73 -10.27 14.11
N ARG A 351 7.26 -10.77 13.00
CA ARG A 351 8.02 -12.03 12.97
C ARG A 351 9.36 -11.89 13.68
N VAL A 352 9.98 -10.74 13.50
CA VAL A 352 11.22 -10.33 14.15
C VAL A 352 10.88 -9.04 14.91
N PRO A 353 10.82 -9.07 16.26
CA PRO A 353 10.52 -7.89 17.05
C PRO A 353 11.48 -6.74 16.76
N LEU A 354 11.01 -5.50 16.89
CA LEU A 354 11.88 -4.33 16.75
C LEU A 354 12.96 -4.35 17.84
N SER A 355 14.19 -3.99 17.48
CA SER A 355 15.27 -3.86 18.45
C SER A 355 14.91 -2.77 19.48
N GLY A 356 14.93 -3.11 20.76
CA GLY A 356 14.56 -2.20 21.86
C GLY A 356 13.18 -2.45 22.49
N ASP A 357 12.36 -3.33 21.92
CA ASP A 357 11.06 -3.74 22.49
C ASP A 357 11.18 -4.95 23.45
N GLU A 358 12.40 -5.32 23.87
CA GLU A 358 12.58 -6.17 25.05
C GLU A 358 12.07 -5.39 26.27
N GLY A 359 10.77 -5.58 26.55
CA GLY A 359 10.08 -4.94 27.64
C GLY A 359 10.90 -4.98 28.93
N GLY A 360 10.88 -3.85 29.64
CA GLY A 360 11.44 -3.71 30.96
C GLY A 360 10.97 -4.84 31.87
N LYS A 361 11.80 -5.87 31.97
CA LYS A 361 11.93 -6.67 33.18
C LYS A 361 13.02 -5.99 33.99
N ASP A 362 12.61 -5.00 34.80
CA ASP A 362 13.40 -4.73 35.99
C ASP A 362 13.35 -6.01 36.88
N PRO A 363 14.50 -6.44 37.42
CA PRO A 363 14.64 -7.70 38.16
C PRO A 363 13.86 -7.77 39.47
#